data_AF-A0AAU9SPA5-F1
#
_entry.id   AF-A0AAU9SPA5-F1
#
_cell.length_a   1.000
_cell.length_b   1.000
_cell.length_c   1.000
_cell.angle_alpha   90.00
_cell.angle_beta   90.00
_cell.angle_gamma   90.00
#
_symmetry.space_group_name_H-M   'P 1'
#
loop_
_entity.id
_entity.type
_entity.pdbx_description
1 polymer ?
#
loop_
_entity_poly.entity_id
_entity_poly.type
_entity_poly.pdbx_seq_one_letter_code
_entity_poly.pdbx_strand_id
1 'polypeptide(L)' 'MATDKSKVLVIGGTGYIGKFIVEGGAKSGHPTFALVRESSLSDPVKGKLVQNFKDLGVTILYVRRLFFFYLIYM' A
#
# COMPACT_ATOMS: atom_id res chain seq x y z
N MET A 1 -23.60 9.03 15.33
CA MET A 1 -23.07 9.49 14.03
C MET A 1 -21.82 8.67 13.75
N ALA A 2 -21.82 7.80 12.74
CA ALA A 2 -20.61 7.09 12.37
C ALA A 2 -19.60 8.14 11.88
N THR A 3 -18.47 8.28 12.56
CA THR A 3 -17.42 9.20 12.15
C THR A 3 -16.73 8.57 10.95
N ASP A 4 -17.03 9.07 9.75
CA ASP A 4 -16.41 8.59 8.52
C ASP A 4 -14.89 8.70 8.66
N LYS A 5 -14.25 7.53 8.69
CA LYS A 5 -12.79 7.43 8.83
C LYS A 5 -12.15 7.90 7.53
N SER A 6 -11.18 8.81 7.64
CA SER A 6 -10.42 9.29 6.49
C SER A 6 -9.77 8.14 5.72
N LYS A 7 -9.85 8.19 4.39
CA LYS A 7 -9.18 7.25 3.49
C LYS A 7 -7.68 7.53 3.48
N VAL A 8 -6.87 6.49 3.59
CA VAL A 8 -5.40 6.60 3.65
C VAL A 8 -4.80 5.90 2.44
N LEU A 9 -4.00 6.62 1.65
CA LEU A 9 -3.18 6.03 0.59
C LEU A 9 -1.70 6.10 0.99
N VAL A 10 -1.05 4.94 1.05
CA VAL A 10 0.39 4.83 1.37
C VAL A 10 1.19 4.49 0.12
N ILE A 11 2.08 5.39 -0.27
CA ILE A 11 3.08 5.17 -1.32
C ILE A 11 4.38 4.68 -0.68
N GLY A 12 4.94 3.58 -1.18
CA GLY A 12 6.10 2.96 -0.55
C GLY A 12 5.75 2.11 0.69
N GLY A 13 4.52 1.59 0.76
CA GLY A 13 4.04 0.76 1.88
C GLY A 13 4.85 -0.52 2.10
N THR A 14 5.61 -1.00 1.11
CA THR A 14 6.53 -2.14 1.25
C THR A 14 7.93 -1.76 1.74
N GLY A 15 8.15 -0.48 2.08
CA GLY A 15 9.42 0.01 2.65
C GLY A 15 9.53 -0.30 4.15
N TYR A 16 10.67 0.05 4.74
CA TYR A 16 10.98 -0.26 6.15
C TYR A 16 9.95 0.33 7.13
N ILE A 17 9.62 1.61 6.98
CA ILE A 17 8.63 2.31 7.81
C ILE A 17 7.21 2.13 7.26
N GLY A 18 7.08 2.15 5.92
CA GLY A 18 5.79 2.10 5.24
C GLY A 18 4.91 0.93 5.67
N LYS A 19 5.51 -0.24 5.98
CA LYS A 19 4.75 -1.42 6.43
C LYS A 19 3.97 -1.17 7.71
N PHE A 20 4.57 -0.47 8.67
CA PHE A 20 3.92 -0.17 9.95
C PHE A 20 2.81 0.87 9.79
N ILE A 21 2.97 1.82 8.87
CA ILE A 21 1.93 2.82 8.55
C ILE A 21 0.72 2.13 7.93
N VAL A 22 0.92 1.23 6.97
CA VAL A 22 -0.16 0.47 6.33
C VAL A 22 -0.91 -0.38 7.35
N GLU A 23 -0.18 -1.15 8.18
CA GLU A 23 -0.79 -1.99 9.21
C GLU A 23 -1.52 -1.16 10.28
N GLY A 24 -0.93 -0.05 10.71
CA GLY A 24 -1.54 0.85 11.68
C GLY A 24 -2.83 1.49 11.15
N GLY A 25 -2.84 1.93 9.88
CA GLY A 25 -4.03 2.46 9.22
C GLY A 25 -5.17 1.43 9.16
N ALA A 26 -4.86 0.21 8.74
CA ALA A 26 -5.83 -0.88 8.70
C ALA A 26 -6.39 -1.22 10.09
N LYS A 27 -5.51 -1.42 11.09
CA LYS A 27 -5.88 -1.79 12.46
C LYS A 27 -6.65 -0.68 13.20
N SER A 28 -6.44 0.58 12.83
CA SER A 28 -7.19 1.72 13.39
C SER A 28 -8.57 1.93 12.73
N GLY A 29 -8.95 1.05 11.79
CA GLY A 29 -10.25 1.05 11.12
C GLY A 29 -10.36 2.07 9.98
N HIS A 30 -9.23 2.61 9.49
CA HIS A 30 -9.23 3.49 8.33
C HIS A 30 -9.22 2.66 7.04
N PRO A 31 -10.09 2.98 6.05
CA PRO A 31 -9.97 2.42 4.71
C PRO A 31 -8.59 2.74 4.13
N THR A 32 -7.73 1.73 4.05
CA THR A 32 -6.31 1.89 3.75
C THR A 32 -5.99 1.29 2.39
N PHE A 33 -5.25 2.04 1.59
CA PHE A 33 -4.79 1.70 0.25
C PHE A 33 -3.26 1.69 0.24
N ALA A 34 -2.66 0.67 -0.36
CA ALA A 34 -1.20 0.60 -0.52
C ALA A 34 -0.85 0.56 -2.01
N LEU A 35 -0.03 1.51 -2.45
CA LEU A 35 0.48 1.54 -3.81
C LEU A 35 1.71 0.62 -3.93
N VAL A 36 1.59 -0.41 -4.76
CA VAL A 36 2.63 -1.42 -4.96
C VAL A 36 3.03 -1.46 -6.42
N ARG A 37 4.34 -1.50 -6.67
CA ARG A 37 4.87 -1.71 -8.02
C ARG A 37 4.83 -3.19 -8.36
N GLU A 38 4.42 -3.55 -9.58
CA GLU A 38 4.38 -4.95 -10.02
C GLU A 38 5.74 -5.65 -9.85
N SER A 39 6.83 -4.93 -10.13
CA SER A 39 8.21 -5.42 -9.95
C SER A 39 8.59 -5.70 -8.50
N SER A 40 7.85 -5.18 -7.51
CA SER A 40 8.11 -5.47 -6.10
C SER A 40 7.58 -6.84 -5.69
N LEU A 41 6.68 -7.45 -6.47
CA LEU A 41 6.14 -8.79 -6.18
C LEU A 41 7.11 -9.92 -6.51
N SER A 42 8.13 -9.68 -7.33
CA SER A 42 9.16 -10.68 -7.62
C SER A 42 10.07 -10.95 -6.42
N ASP A 43 10.10 -10.04 -5.45
CA ASP A 43 10.83 -10.21 -4.20
C ASP A 43 9.98 -11.00 -3.20
N PRO A 44 10.44 -12.16 -2.70
CA PRO A 44 9.64 -13.02 -1.82
C PRO A 44 9.34 -12.37 -0.46
N VAL A 45 10.17 -11.45 0.03
CA VAL A 45 9.94 -10.72 1.29
C VAL A 45 8.82 -9.71 1.10
N LYS A 46 8.86 -8.94 0.00
CA LYS A 46 7.82 -7.96 -0.32
C LYS A 46 6.50 -8.63 -0.71
N GLY A 47 6.56 -9.77 -1.39
CA GLY A 47 5.38 -10.59 -1.70
C GLY A 47 4.62 -11.02 -0.45
N LYS A 48 5.32 -11.52 0.57
CA LYS A 48 4.71 -11.87 1.87
C LYS A 48 4.08 -10.66 2.56
N LEU A 49 4.74 -9.50 2.54
CA LEU A 49 4.18 -8.27 3.10
C LEU A 49 2.89 -7.84 2.39
N VAL A 50 2.86 -7.91 1.06
CA VAL A 50 1.66 -7.57 0.29
C VAL A 50 0.51 -8.54 0.59
N GLN A 51 0.81 -9.82 0.82
CA GLN A 51 -0.22 -10.78 1.25
C GLN A 51 -0.75 -10.43 2.64
N ASN A 52 0.12 -10.13 3.60
CA ASN A 52 -0.28 -9.69 4.95
C ASN A 52 -1.18 -8.44 4.90
N PHE A 53 -0.90 -7.50 4.01
CA PHE A 53 -1.75 -6.33 3.81
C PHE A 53 -3.15 -6.71 3.31
N LYS A 54 -3.25 -7.64 2.35
CA LYS A 54 -4.55 -8.14 1.87
C LYS A 54 -5.35 -8.82 2.99
N ASP A 55 -4.67 -9.62 3.81
CA ASP A 55 -5.30 -10.32 4.93
C ASP A 55 -5.83 -9.33 6.00
N LEU A 56 -5.21 -8.15 6.12
CA LEU A 56 -5.67 -7.04 6.97
C LEU A 56 -6.77 -6.17 6.34
N GLY A 57 -7.24 -6.50 5.13
CA GLY A 57 -8.27 -5.74 4.42
C GLY A 57 -7.76 -4.47 3.72
N VAL A 58 -6.45 -4.34 3.52
CA VAL A 58 -5.86 -3.23 2.77
C VAL A 58 -6.09 -3.45 1.28
N THR A 59 -6.53 -2.40 0.59
CA THR A 59 -6.68 -2.43 -0.87
C THR A 59 -5.33 -2.16 -1.56
N ILE A 60 -4.86 -3.12 -2.35
CA ILE A 60 -3.60 -2.98 -3.09
C ILE A 60 -3.85 -2.36 -4.46
N LEU A 61 -3.18 -1.25 -4.74
CA LEU A 61 -3.21 -0.59 -6.05
C LEU A 61 -1.89 -0.88 -6.77
N TYR A 62 -1.97 -1.47 -7.95
CA TYR A 62 -0.79 -1.79 -8.75
C TYR A 62 -0.44 -0.65 -9.70
N VAL A 63 0.82 -0.24 -9.68
CA VAL A 63 1.36 0.73 -10.63
C VAL A 63 2.33 0.07 -11.59
N ARG A 64 2.06 0.26 -12.88
CA ARG A 64 2.95 -0.14 -13.97
C ARG A 64 4.13 0.81 -14.05
N ARG A 65 5.32 0.25 -14.27
CA ARG A 65 6.61 0.98 -14.35
C ARG A 65 6.58 2.19 -15.27
N LEU A 66 5.86 2.10 -16.40
CA LEU A 66 5.73 3.17 -17.39
C LEU A 66 4.96 4.39 -16.85
N PHE A 67 3.98 4.19 -15.97
CA PHE A 67 3.15 5.28 -15.46
C PHE A 67 3.86 6.11 -14.38
N PHE A 68 4.61 5.44 -13.50
CA PHE A 68 5.30 6.13 -12.40
C PHE A 68 6.47 7.00 -12.87
N PHE A 69 7.21 6.55 -13.90
CA PHE A 69 8.27 7.35 -14.50
C PHE A 69 7.69 8.59 -15.20
N TYR A 70 6.56 8.45 -15.89
CA TYR A 70 5.93 9.58 -16.56
C TYR A 70 5.50 10.70 -15.59
N LEU A 71 5.02 10.35 -14.39
CA LEU A 71 4.56 11.32 -13.39
C LEU A 71 5.68 12.12 -12.71
N ILE A 72 6.91 11.60 -12.68
CA ILE A 72 8.05 12.26 -12.01
C ILE A 72 8.82 13.16 -12.97
N TYR A 73 8.76 12.86 -14.28
CA TYR A 73 9.54 13.53 -15.30
C TYR A 73 8.76 14.59 -16.10
N MET A 74 7.54 14.93 -15.67
CA MET A 74 6.72 16.00 -16.26
C MET A 74 6.46 17.12 -15.26
#